data_AF-X1CZ28-F1
#
_entry.id   AF-X1CZ28-F1
#
_cell.length_a   1.000
_cell.length_b   1.000
_cell.length_c   1.000
_cell.angle_alpha   90.00
_cell.angle_beta   90.00
_cell.angle_gamma   90.00
#
_symmetry.space_group_name_H-M   'P 1'
#
loop_
_entity.id
_entity.type
_entity.pdbx_description
1 polymer ?
#
loop_
_entity_poly.entity_id
_entity_poly.type
_entity_poly.pdbx_seq_one_letter_code
_entity_poly.pdbx_strand_id
1 'polypeptide(L)' 'AMLFLSAKVSQYALLPQGRVEAKERVQAMVLKMDELGFGNCTNTGACEAECPKNISLSNIARMNREFYKAKII' A
#
# COMPACT_ATOMS: atom_id res chain seq x y z
N ALA A 1 5.13 8.16 -3.68
CA ALA A 1 4.58 6.98 -4.40
C ALA A 1 3.68 6.09 -3.54
N MET A 2 3.84 6.08 -2.20
CA MET A 2 3.12 5.17 -1.31
C MET A 2 1.59 5.20 -1.48
N LEU A 3 0.97 6.35 -1.74
CA LEU A 3 -0.48 6.44 -1.98
C LEU A 3 -0.96 5.55 -3.13
N PHE A 4 -0.32 5.66 -4.31
CA PHE A 4 -0.67 4.85 -5.48
C PHE A 4 -0.40 3.37 -5.27
N LEU A 5 0.75 3.03 -4.67
CA LEU A 5 1.09 1.65 -4.36
C LEU A 5 0.08 1.03 -3.40
N SER A 6 -0.27 1.76 -2.33
CA SER A 6 -1.23 1.30 -1.34
C SER A 6 -2.63 1.10 -1.90
N ALA A 7 -3.04 1.91 -2.88
CA ALA A 7 -4.28 1.74 -3.60
C ALA A 7 -4.27 0.44 -4.41
N LYS A 8 -3.13 0.12 -5.05
CA LYS A 8 -2.98 -1.12 -5.82
C LYS A 8 -2.97 -2.36 -4.92
N VAL A 9 -2.27 -2.31 -3.78
CA VAL A 9 -2.34 -3.38 -2.76
C VAL A 9 -3.77 -3.54 -2.25
N SER A 10 -4.45 -2.44 -1.94
CA SER A 10 -5.83 -2.44 -1.45
C SER A 10 -6.82 -3.00 -2.45
N GLN A 11 -6.65 -2.71 -3.74
CA GLN A 11 -7.48 -3.25 -4.81
C GLN A 11 -7.55 -4.78 -4.73
N TYR A 12 -6.40 -5.44 -4.60
CA TYR A 12 -6.35 -6.90 -4.53
C TYR A 12 -6.67 -7.47 -3.15
N ALA A 13 -6.36 -6.74 -2.07
CA ALA A 13 -6.66 -7.16 -0.71
C ALA A 13 -8.18 -7.25 -0.43
N LEU A 14 -9.00 -6.49 -1.16
CA LEU A 14 -10.46 -6.53 -1.06
C LEU A 14 -11.10 -7.66 -1.89
N LEU A 15 -10.32 -8.34 -2.73
CA LEU A 15 -10.80 -9.44 -3.56
C LEU A 15 -10.49 -10.79 -2.90
N PRO A 16 -11.43 -11.76 -2.89
CA PRO A 16 -11.17 -13.10 -2.37
C PRO A 16 -9.98 -13.80 -3.04
N GLN A 17 -9.81 -13.58 -4.35
CA GLN A 17 -8.76 -14.21 -5.18
C GLN A 17 -7.36 -13.76 -4.74
N GLY A 18 -7.22 -12.51 -4.31
CA GLY A 18 -5.94 -11.91 -3.95
C GLY A 18 -5.43 -12.31 -2.56
N ARG A 19 -6.12 -13.22 -1.85
CA ARG A 19 -5.77 -13.65 -0.48
C ARG A 19 -4.55 -14.56 -0.42
N VAL A 20 -4.43 -15.49 -1.38
CA VAL A 20 -3.36 -16.50 -1.38
C VAL A 20 -1.99 -15.84 -1.54
N GLU A 21 -1.90 -14.82 -2.41
CA GLU A 21 -0.66 -14.10 -2.71
C GLU A 21 -0.50 -12.80 -1.89
N ALA A 22 -1.36 -12.57 -0.88
CA ALA A 22 -1.45 -11.27 -0.23
C ALA A 22 -0.15 -10.86 0.48
N LYS A 23 0.49 -11.81 1.17
CA LYS A 23 1.72 -11.59 1.93
C LYS A 23 2.88 -11.29 0.98
N GLU A 24 3.06 -12.12 -0.04
CA GLU A 24 4.12 -12.00 -1.04
C GLU A 24 3.96 -10.70 -1.83
N ARG A 25 2.73 -10.36 -2.25
CA ARG A 25 2.43 -9.14 -3.02
C ARG A 25 2.79 -7.89 -2.23
N VAL A 26 2.33 -7.76 -0.98
CA VAL A 26 2.59 -6.54 -0.20
C VAL A 26 4.07 -6.38 0.10
N GLN A 27 4.78 -7.47 0.42
CA GLN A 27 6.23 -7.45 0.65
C GLN A 27 7.01 -7.08 -0.60
N ALA A 28 6.72 -7.71 -1.74
CA ALA A 28 7.41 -7.44 -3.01
C ALA A 28 7.18 -6.00 -3.48
N MET A 29 5.95 -5.49 -3.36
CA MET A 29 5.64 -4.12 -3.76
C MET A 29 6.34 -3.09 -2.85
N VAL A 30 6.30 -3.27 -1.53
CA VAL A 30 6.98 -2.36 -0.58
C VAL A 30 8.49 -2.39 -0.79
N LEU A 31 9.08 -3.59 -0.90
CA LEU A 31 10.51 -3.74 -1.20
C LEU A 31 10.89 -2.97 -2.46
N LYS A 32 10.09 -3.09 -3.53
CA LYS A 32 10.38 -2.38 -4.77
C LYS A 32 10.28 -0.87 -4.62
N MET A 33 9.33 -0.38 -3.83
CA MET A 33 9.19 1.05 -3.54
C MET A 33 10.39 1.60 -2.77
N ASP A 34 10.89 0.83 -1.81
CA ASP A 34 12.08 1.16 -1.03
C ASP A 34 13.34 1.14 -1.91
N GLU A 35 13.52 0.12 -2.76
CA GLU A 35 14.62 0.04 -3.74
C GLU A 35 14.68 1.26 -4.68
N LEU A 36 13.50 1.76 -5.08
CA LEU A 36 13.38 2.92 -5.95
C LEU A 36 13.49 4.26 -5.21
N GLY A 37 13.66 4.23 -3.88
CA GLY A 37 13.90 5.43 -3.08
C GLY A 37 12.69 6.36 -2.94
N PHE A 38 11.47 5.86 -3.11
CA PHE A 38 10.26 6.70 -3.04
C PHE A 38 9.90 7.16 -1.63
N GLY A 39 10.51 6.57 -0.60
CA GLY A 39 10.32 6.93 0.80
C GLY A 39 8.97 6.52 1.39
N ASN A 40 8.78 6.85 2.67
CA ASN A 40 7.64 6.48 3.48
C ASN A 40 6.66 7.64 3.71
N CYS A 41 5.40 7.32 4.06
CA CYS A 41 4.41 8.31 4.43
C CYS A 41 4.83 9.08 5.70
N THR A 42 4.73 10.41 5.66
CA THR A 42 4.95 11.31 6.80
C THR A 42 3.65 11.85 7.41
N ASN A 43 2.50 11.33 6.95
CA ASN A 43 1.15 11.71 7.42
C ASN A 43 0.78 13.19 7.23
N THR A 44 1.37 13.88 6.25
CA THR A 44 1.04 15.29 5.93
C THR A 44 -0.27 15.45 5.16
N GLY A 45 -0.76 14.38 4.50
CA GLY A 45 -1.99 14.40 3.71
C GLY A 45 -1.91 15.05 2.32
N ALA A 46 -0.78 15.67 1.96
CA ALA A 46 -0.61 16.35 0.68
C ALA A 46 -0.89 15.45 -0.54
N CYS A 47 -0.50 14.17 -0.47
CA CYS A 47 -0.70 13.25 -1.58
C CYS A 47 -2.16 12.92 -1.89
N GLU A 48 -3.06 12.92 -0.91
CA GLU A 48 -4.51 12.70 -1.11
C GLU A 48 -5.16 13.98 -1.64
N ALA A 49 -4.79 15.14 -1.10
CA ALA A 49 -5.30 16.44 -1.53
C ALA A 49 -5.01 16.74 -3.01
N GLU A 50 -3.81 16.41 -3.50
CA GLU A 50 -3.39 16.65 -4.88
C GLU A 50 -3.78 15.52 -5.84
N CYS A 51 -4.40 14.44 -5.37
CA CYS A 51 -4.63 13.26 -6.20
C CYS A 51 -5.78 13.48 -7.20
N PRO A 52 -5.54 13.50 -8.53
CA PRO A 52 -6.61 13.68 -9.51
C PRO A 52 -7.58 12.50 -9.60
N LYS A 53 -7.25 11.39 -8.92
CA LYS A 53 -8.07 10.16 -8.86
C LYS A 53 -8.76 9.98 -7.51
N ASN A 54 -8.69 10.97 -6.62
CA ASN A 54 -9.33 10.95 -5.29
C ASN A 54 -8.99 9.68 -4.49
N ILE A 55 -7.73 9.23 -4.56
CA ILE A 55 -7.28 8.06 -3.81
C ILE A 55 -7.17 8.45 -2.34
N SER A 56 -7.90 7.73 -1.49
CA SER A 56 -7.89 8.01 -0.06
C SER A 56 -6.67 7.47 0.69
N LEU A 57 -6.21 8.20 1.72
CA LEU A 57 -5.17 7.75 2.67
C LEU A 57 -5.52 6.45 3.40
N SER A 58 -6.82 6.09 3.47
CA SER A 58 -7.26 4.81 4.03
C SER A 58 -6.62 3.59 3.34
N ASN A 59 -6.20 3.73 2.08
CA ASN A 59 -5.45 2.69 1.37
C ASN A 59 -4.06 2.47 1.97
N ILE A 60 -3.37 3.53 2.39
CA ILE A 60 -2.06 3.44 3.08
C ILE A 60 -2.23 2.71 4.40
N ALA A 61 -3.27 3.04 5.17
CA ALA A 61 -3.56 2.36 6.42
C ALA A 61 -3.83 0.86 6.22
N ARG A 62 -4.58 0.48 5.18
CA ARG A 62 -4.82 -0.93 4.84
C ARG A 62 -3.53 -1.64 4.42
N MET A 63 -2.75 -1.05 3.53
CA MET A 63 -1.46 -1.60 3.10
C MET A 63 -0.52 -1.84 4.28
N ASN A 64 -0.39 -0.87 5.20
CA ASN A 64 0.45 -1.01 6.39
C ASN A 64 -0.01 -2.17 7.29
N ARG A 65 -1.33 -2.37 7.44
CA ARG A 65 -1.86 -3.53 8.17
C ARG A 65 -1.52 -4.85 7.48
N GLU A 66 -1.68 -4.94 6.15
CA GLU A 66 -1.32 -6.14 5.40
C GLU A 66 0.19 -6.42 5.47
N PHE A 67 1.03 -5.39 5.38
CA PHE A 67 2.48 -5.53 5.53
C PHE A 67 2.88 -5.99 6.93
N TYR A 68 2.25 -5.45 7.98
CA TYR A 68 2.47 -5.86 9.36
C TYR A 68 2.04 -7.32 9.58
N LYS A 69 0.85 -7.70 9.11
CA LYS A 69 0.38 -9.08 9.13
C LYS A 69 1.39 -9.99 8.45
N ALA A 70 1.86 -9.65 7.26
CA ALA A 70 2.83 -10.47 6.51
C ALA A 70 4.19 -10.65 7.22
N LYS A 71 4.56 -9.76 8.15
CA LYS A 71 5.82 -9.86 8.91
C LYS A 71 5.70 -10.61 10.23
N ILE A 72 4.51 -10.68 10.83
CA ILE A 72 4.33 -11.14 12.23
C ILE A 72 3.38 -12.34 12.34
N ILE A 73 2.46 -12.50 11.39
CA ILE A 73 1.47 -13.58 11.31
C ILE A 73 1.75 -14.38 10.04
#